data_AF-A0A445EN22-F1
#
_entry.id   AF-A0A445EN22-F1
#
_cell.length_a   1.000
_cell.length_b   1.000
_cell.length_c   1.000
_cell.angle_alpha   90.00
_cell.angle_beta   90.00
_cell.angle_gamma   90.00
#
_symmetry.space_group_name_H-M   'P 1'
#
loop_
_entity.id
_entity.type
_entity.pdbx_description
1 polymer ?
#
loop_
_entity_poly.entity_id
_entity_poly.type
_entity_poly.pdbx_seq_one_letter_code
_entity_poly.pdbx_strand_id
1 'polypeptide(L)'
;MNPKNTVFDAKRLIGRRFSDASVQNDMKLWPFKVIAGAGDKPMIVVTYKGEEKTFAAEEISSMVLIKMREVAEAFLGHPIKNAVRQATKDAGAISGLNVLRIINEPTAAAIAYGLDKKASRKGEQNVLIFDLGGGTFDVSLLTIEEGIFEVKATAGDTHLGGEDFDNRMNDKGRLSKDEIEKMVKDAERYRAEDEEVKKKVEAKNSLENYAYNMRNTIRDEKIAGKLSADDKGKIEKAVEDAIEWLEGNQMAEVDEFEDKQKELEGICNPIIAKLYQGGAGGGEDAPMGGAHDMPAGGSSDSGAGPKIEEVD
;
A
#
# COMPACT_ATOMS: atom_id res chain seq x y z
N MET A 1 -10.70 -12.82 4.17
CA MET A 1 -9.39 -12.42 4.76
C MET A 1 -8.38 -13.54 4.53
N ASN A 2 -7.07 -13.26 4.47
CA ASN A 2 -6.02 -14.26 4.18
C ASN A 2 -5.01 -14.45 5.33
N PRO A 3 -5.46 -14.77 6.56
CA PRO A 3 -4.64 -14.65 7.77
C PRO A 3 -3.39 -15.55 7.77
N LYS A 4 -3.47 -16.75 7.19
CA LYS A 4 -2.34 -17.71 7.14
C LYS A 4 -1.18 -17.26 6.26
N ASN A 5 -1.43 -16.32 5.34
CA ASN A 5 -0.45 -15.81 4.37
C ASN A 5 -0.19 -14.30 4.55
N THR A 6 -0.76 -13.68 5.58
CA THR A 6 -0.47 -12.30 5.98
C THR A 6 0.55 -12.33 7.11
N VAL A 7 1.80 -12.03 6.78
CA VAL A 7 2.92 -12.06 7.72
C VAL A 7 3.09 -10.68 8.36
N PHE A 8 3.24 -10.66 9.68
CA PHE A 8 3.59 -9.51 10.50
C PHE A 8 4.63 -9.93 11.54
N ASP A 9 5.18 -8.99 12.31
CA ASP A 9 6.12 -9.29 13.41
C ASP A 9 7.41 -10.03 13.03
N ALA A 10 7.79 -10.02 11.75
CA ALA A 10 9.02 -10.67 11.29
C ALA A 10 10.29 -10.17 12.03
N LYS A 11 10.29 -8.93 12.55
CA LYS A 11 11.39 -8.37 13.37
C LYS A 11 11.68 -9.24 14.60
N ARG A 12 10.68 -9.89 15.20
CA ARG A 12 10.84 -10.78 16.37
C ARG A 12 11.67 -12.04 16.07
N LEU A 13 11.77 -12.43 14.79
CA LEU A 13 12.50 -13.62 14.34
C LEU A 13 13.95 -13.34 13.89
N ILE A 14 14.30 -12.07 13.63
CA ILE A 14 15.62 -11.71 13.10
C ILE A 14 16.71 -12.03 14.13
N GLY A 15 17.76 -12.74 13.70
CA GLY A 15 18.90 -13.10 14.54
C GLY A 15 18.60 -14.14 15.63
N ARG A 16 17.38 -14.69 15.67
CA ARG A 16 16.96 -15.73 16.62
C ARG A 16 17.09 -17.12 16.02
N ARG A 17 17.11 -18.12 16.90
CA ARG A 17 16.98 -19.53 16.51
C ARG A 17 15.52 -19.95 16.61
N PHE A 18 15.12 -20.89 15.76
CA PHE A 18 13.78 -21.45 15.80
C PHE A 18 13.51 -22.10 17.16
N SER A 19 14.51 -22.75 17.75
CA SER A 19 14.40 -23.37 19.08
C SER A 19 14.34 -22.38 20.26
N ASP A 20 14.55 -21.07 20.04
CA ASP A 20 14.50 -20.08 21.12
C ASP A 20 13.11 -20.06 21.78
N ALA A 21 13.07 -20.05 23.12
CA ALA A 21 11.82 -20.09 23.88
C ALA A 21 10.89 -18.91 23.56
N SER A 22 11.43 -17.73 23.28
CA SER A 22 10.67 -16.56 22.83
C SER A 22 10.00 -16.82 21.47
N VAL A 23 10.74 -17.37 20.50
CA VAL A 23 10.20 -17.71 19.17
C VAL A 23 9.08 -18.75 19.29
N GLN A 24 9.28 -19.79 20.10
CA GLN A 24 8.26 -20.82 20.34
C GLN A 24 7.00 -20.27 21.01
N ASN A 25 7.13 -19.22 21.83
CA ASN A 25 5.97 -18.55 22.43
C ASN A 25 5.26 -17.62 21.44
N ASP A 26 6.01 -16.82 20.69
CA ASP A 26 5.46 -15.89 19.69
C ASP A 26 4.70 -16.63 18.58
N MET A 27 5.19 -17.79 18.15
CA MET A 27 4.52 -18.66 17.18
C MET A 27 3.11 -19.11 17.59
N LYS A 28 2.78 -19.09 18.89
CA LYS A 28 1.43 -19.44 19.37
C LYS A 28 0.40 -18.33 19.10
N LEU A 29 0.88 -17.10 18.86
CA LEU A 29 0.07 -15.91 18.65
C LEU A 29 -0.16 -15.62 17.17
N TRP A 30 0.72 -16.13 16.29
CA TRP A 30 0.64 -15.86 14.86
C TRP A 30 -0.28 -16.83 14.10
N PRO A 31 -1.03 -16.33 13.10
CA PRO A 31 -1.86 -17.17 12.24
C PRO A 31 -1.07 -17.86 11.11
N PHE A 32 0.16 -17.42 10.84
CA PHE A 32 1.05 -17.97 9.83
C PHE A 32 2.01 -19.00 10.43
N LYS A 33 2.50 -19.92 9.59
CA LYS A 33 3.35 -21.03 10.01
C LYS A 33 4.82 -20.61 10.00
N VAL A 34 5.56 -21.03 11.01
CA VAL A 34 7.03 -20.91 11.08
C VAL A 34 7.61 -22.31 11.28
N ILE A 35 8.70 -22.64 10.58
CA ILE A 35 9.39 -23.94 10.65
C ILE A 35 10.89 -23.74 10.89
N ALA A 36 11.56 -24.79 11.37
CA ALA A 36 13.02 -24.83 11.43
C ALA A 36 13.62 -25.00 10.03
N GLY A 37 14.48 -24.05 9.63
CA GLY A 37 15.33 -24.14 8.45
C GLY A 37 16.74 -24.64 8.76
N ALA A 38 17.64 -24.48 7.80
CA ALA A 38 19.04 -24.83 7.97
C ALA A 38 19.67 -24.05 9.16
N GLY A 39 20.47 -24.74 9.97
CA GLY A 39 21.15 -24.14 11.12
C GLY A 39 20.22 -23.69 12.25
N ASP A 40 19.01 -24.25 12.33
CA ASP A 40 17.98 -23.85 13.28
C ASP A 40 17.49 -22.40 13.08
N LYS A 41 17.54 -21.90 11.84
CA LYS A 41 17.00 -20.58 11.48
C LYS A 41 15.47 -20.65 11.34
N PRO A 42 14.68 -19.74 11.93
CA PRO A 42 13.24 -19.71 11.74
C PRO A 42 12.87 -19.29 10.31
N MET A 43 12.00 -20.07 9.66
CA MET A 43 11.53 -19.84 8.29
C MET A 43 10.01 -19.72 8.27
N ILE A 44 9.50 -18.63 7.70
CA ILE A 44 8.07 -18.31 7.58
C ILE A 44 7.53 -19.01 6.34
N VAL A 45 6.42 -19.74 6.49
CA VAL A 45 5.79 -20.51 5.41
C VAL A 45 4.50 -19.80 4.97
N VAL A 46 4.40 -19.53 3.67
CA VAL A 46 3.20 -18.94 3.05
C VAL A 46 2.87 -19.67 1.75
N THR A 47 1.59 -19.69 1.40
CA THR A 47 1.12 -20.09 0.07
C THR A 47 1.00 -18.85 -0.80
N TYR A 48 1.79 -18.79 -1.86
CA TYR A 48 1.78 -17.69 -2.83
C TYR A 48 1.59 -18.23 -4.24
N LYS A 49 0.55 -17.76 -4.93
CA LYS A 49 0.17 -18.21 -6.29
C LYS A 49 0.01 -19.74 -6.40
N GLY A 50 -0.56 -20.37 -5.37
CA GLY A 50 -0.81 -21.81 -5.34
C GLY A 50 0.41 -22.66 -4.94
N GLU A 51 1.56 -22.05 -4.69
CA GLU A 51 2.78 -22.74 -4.28
C GLU A 51 3.16 -22.39 -2.83
N GLU A 52 3.60 -23.39 -2.08
CA GLU A 52 4.20 -23.16 -0.76
C GLU A 52 5.60 -22.55 -0.94
N LYS A 53 5.86 -21.45 -0.23
CA LYS A 53 7.14 -20.76 -0.21
C LYS A 53 7.58 -20.54 1.23
N THR A 54 8.89 -20.58 1.42
CA THR A 54 9.53 -20.34 2.71
C THR A 54 10.41 -19.10 2.61
N PHE A 55 10.29 -18.19 3.57
CA PHE A 55 11.07 -16.96 3.63
C PHE A 55 11.73 -16.82 4.99
N ALA A 56 12.96 -16.34 5.00
CA ALA A 56 13.61 -15.86 6.21
C ALA A 56 13.03 -14.51 6.64
N ALA A 57 13.20 -14.16 7.91
CA ALA A 57 12.70 -12.90 8.46
C ALA A 57 13.33 -11.67 7.78
N GLU A 58 14.59 -11.76 7.36
CA GLU A 58 15.31 -10.72 6.64
C GLU A 58 14.75 -10.51 5.23
N GLU A 59 14.29 -11.58 4.58
CA GLU A 59 13.63 -11.50 3.26
C GLU A 59 12.28 -10.80 3.36
N ILE A 60 11.46 -11.16 4.36
CA ILE A 60 10.19 -10.46 4.63
C ILE A 60 10.46 -8.98 4.94
N SER A 61 11.47 -8.70 5.76
CA SER A 61 11.87 -7.31 6.09
C SER A 61 12.34 -6.55 4.85
N SER A 62 13.04 -7.22 3.92
CA SER A 62 13.47 -6.62 2.66
C SER A 62 12.29 -6.21 1.78
N MET A 63 11.18 -6.97 1.79
CA MET A 63 9.97 -6.61 1.04
C MET A 63 9.34 -5.32 1.58
N VAL A 64 9.33 -5.14 2.90
CA VAL A 64 8.91 -3.88 3.53
C VAL A 64 9.84 -2.74 3.12
N LEU A 65 11.15 -2.96 3.12
CA LEU A 65 12.13 -1.95 2.71
C LEU A 65 12.02 -1.56 1.23
N ILE A 66 11.77 -2.53 0.34
CA ILE A 66 11.48 -2.27 -1.07
C ILE A 66 10.27 -1.34 -1.17
N LYS A 67 9.20 -1.63 -0.42
CA LYS A 67 8.01 -0.78 -0.45
C LYS A 67 8.29 0.63 0.06
N MET A 68 9.08 0.76 1.14
CA MET A 68 9.49 2.06 1.66
C MET A 68 10.34 2.85 0.66
N ARG A 69 11.24 2.17 -0.07
CA ARG A 69 12.02 2.77 -1.15
C ARG A 69 11.10 3.29 -2.25
N GLU A 70 10.19 2.46 -2.76
CA GLU A 70 9.25 2.85 -3.82
C GLU A 70 8.40 4.06 -3.42
N VAL A 71 7.91 4.12 -2.18
CA VAL A 71 7.14 5.26 -1.67
C VAL A 71 7.98 6.54 -1.69
N ALA A 72 9.24 6.45 -1.25
CA ALA A 72 10.13 7.61 -1.25
C ALA A 72 10.56 8.02 -2.67
N GLU A 73 10.78 7.05 -3.58
CA GLU A 73 11.08 7.29 -5.00
C GLU A 73 9.90 7.98 -5.70
N ALA A 74 8.67 7.54 -5.43
CA ALA A 74 7.46 8.16 -5.96
C ALA A 74 7.30 9.61 -5.46
N PHE A 75 7.68 9.89 -4.21
CA PHE A 75 7.64 11.23 -3.65
C PHE A 75 8.73 12.15 -4.22
N LEU A 76 9.96 11.65 -4.40
CA LEU A 76 11.11 12.45 -4.85
C LEU A 76 11.25 12.53 -6.37
N GLY A 77 10.58 11.65 -7.13
CA GLY A 77 10.63 11.61 -8.59
C GLY A 77 11.93 11.03 -9.17
N HIS A 78 12.78 10.42 -8.35
CA HIS A 78 14.02 9.79 -8.81
C HIS A 78 14.38 8.54 -7.99
N PRO A 79 15.23 7.64 -8.52
CA PRO A 79 15.66 6.44 -7.80
C PRO A 79 16.44 6.76 -6.51
N ILE A 80 16.24 5.93 -5.47
CA ILE A 80 16.94 6.04 -4.18
C ILE A 80 17.85 4.83 -4.01
N LYS A 81 19.14 5.10 -3.78
CA LYS A 81 20.16 4.05 -3.59
C LYS A 81 20.71 3.98 -2.18
N ASN A 82 20.68 5.06 -1.41
CA ASN A 82 21.33 5.14 -0.11
C ASN A 82 20.30 5.28 1.01
N ALA A 83 20.52 4.60 2.14
CA ALA A 83 19.68 4.71 3.32
C ALA A 83 20.48 4.61 4.62
N VAL A 84 19.92 5.17 5.70
CA VAL A 84 20.37 4.99 7.08
C VAL A 84 19.23 4.33 7.85
N ARG A 85 19.41 3.11 8.37
CA ARG A 85 18.33 2.33 9.00
C ARG A 85 18.84 1.32 10.01
N GLN A 86 17.97 0.96 10.97
CA GLN A 86 18.17 -0.13 11.94
C GLN A 86 17.79 -1.52 11.41
N ALA A 87 17.35 -1.64 10.15
CA ALA A 87 17.11 -2.95 9.55
C ALA A 87 18.45 -3.69 9.38
N THR A 88 18.44 -5.02 9.51
CA THR A 88 19.63 -5.86 9.28
C THR A 88 20.26 -5.49 7.94
N LYS A 89 21.60 -5.34 7.88
CA LYS A 89 22.31 -4.98 6.63
C LYS A 89 21.89 -5.86 5.46
N ASP A 90 21.62 -7.13 5.72
CA ASP A 90 21.17 -8.11 4.74
C ASP A 90 19.81 -7.74 4.11
N ALA A 91 18.82 -7.35 4.92
CA ALA A 91 17.52 -6.90 4.40
C ALA A 91 17.66 -5.64 3.54
N GLY A 92 18.54 -4.71 3.96
CA GLY A 92 18.88 -3.53 3.18
C GLY A 92 19.51 -3.88 1.83
N ALA A 93 20.49 -4.78 1.81
CA ALA A 93 21.16 -5.23 0.60
C ALA A 93 20.19 -5.94 -0.37
N ILE A 94 19.33 -6.83 0.14
CA ILE A 94 18.29 -7.53 -0.66
C ILE A 94 17.31 -6.51 -1.27
N SER A 95 16.99 -5.44 -0.55
CA SER A 95 16.12 -4.38 -1.05
C SER A 95 16.78 -3.44 -2.08
N GLY A 96 18.04 -3.67 -2.46
CA GLY A 96 18.78 -2.81 -3.38
C GLY A 96 19.20 -1.47 -2.78
N LEU A 97 19.22 -1.36 -1.45
CA LEU A 97 19.67 -0.18 -0.72
C LEU A 97 21.11 -0.37 -0.25
N ASN A 98 21.94 0.63 -0.50
CA ASN A 98 23.23 0.82 0.13
C ASN A 98 23.03 1.41 1.54
N VAL A 99 23.15 0.57 2.56
CA VAL A 99 23.01 0.98 3.96
C VAL A 99 24.29 1.69 4.40
N LEU A 100 24.26 3.02 4.39
CA LEU A 100 25.43 3.86 4.70
C LEU A 100 25.86 3.71 6.16
N ARG A 101 24.87 3.63 7.04
CA ARG A 101 25.08 3.51 8.49
C ARG A 101 23.84 2.88 9.13
N ILE A 102 24.07 2.12 10.18
CA ILE A 102 23.04 1.72 11.13
C ILE A 102 23.11 2.69 12.29
N ILE A 103 21.98 3.30 12.64
CA ILE A 103 21.89 4.20 13.80
C ILE A 103 20.84 3.64 14.74
N ASN A 104 21.23 3.50 16.00
CA ASN A 104 20.31 3.06 17.04
C ASN A 104 19.09 3.97 17.09
N GLU A 105 17.90 3.36 17.22
CA GLU A 105 16.62 4.07 17.38
C GLU A 105 16.68 5.21 18.43
N PRO A 106 17.27 5.02 19.63
CA PRO A 106 17.39 6.12 20.60
C PRO A 106 18.28 7.28 20.13
N THR A 107 19.35 7.01 19.39
CA THR A 107 20.21 8.05 18.81
C THR A 107 19.49 8.81 17.70
N ALA A 108 18.72 8.10 16.86
CA ALA A 108 17.91 8.71 15.81
C ALA A 108 16.85 9.66 16.42
N ALA A 109 16.20 9.24 17.50
CA ALA A 109 15.26 10.07 18.25
C ALA A 109 15.95 11.33 18.80
N ALA A 110 17.12 11.19 19.43
CA ALA A 110 17.85 12.32 19.99
C ALA A 110 18.29 13.33 18.91
N ILE A 111 18.70 12.86 17.72
CA ILE A 111 18.99 13.71 16.56
C ILE A 111 17.72 14.41 16.03
N ALA A 112 16.59 13.70 15.97
CA ALA A 112 15.32 14.28 15.51
C ALA A 112 14.84 15.45 16.38
N TYR A 113 15.08 15.39 17.69
CA TYR A 113 14.83 16.49 18.63
C TYR A 113 15.90 17.59 18.60
N GLY A 114 16.92 17.47 17.73
CA GLY A 114 18.02 18.42 17.59
C GLY A 114 18.89 18.50 18.85
N LEU A 115 19.02 17.41 19.61
CA LEU A 115 19.82 17.38 20.82
C LEU A 115 21.33 17.40 20.52
N ASP A 116 21.73 17.05 19.29
CA ASP A 116 23.06 17.28 18.71
C ASP A 116 23.34 18.76 18.38
N LYS A 117 22.31 19.49 17.96
CA LYS A 117 22.45 20.84 17.36
C LYS A 117 22.27 21.99 18.34
N LYS A 118 21.97 21.73 19.62
CA LYS A 118 21.88 22.79 20.64
C LYS A 118 23.28 23.28 21.03
N ALA A 119 23.87 24.07 20.14
CA ALA A 119 25.10 24.85 20.32
C ALA A 119 25.08 25.80 21.55
N SER A 120 23.97 25.88 22.26
CA SER A 120 23.73 26.76 23.41
C SER A 120 23.78 26.07 24.77
N ARG A 121 23.93 24.75 24.84
CA ARG A 121 24.08 24.03 26.12
C ARG A 121 25.55 23.63 26.33
N LYS A 122 26.26 24.36 27.19
CA LYS A 122 27.59 23.97 27.65
C LYS A 122 27.45 22.78 28.61
N GLY A 123 28.16 21.69 28.30
CA GLY A 123 28.32 20.53 29.19
C GLY A 123 27.57 19.27 28.74
N GLU A 124 27.95 18.17 29.38
CA GLU A 124 27.35 16.84 29.25
C GLU A 124 25.84 16.87 29.52
N GLN A 125 25.06 16.17 28.69
CA GLN A 125 23.62 16.01 28.88
C GLN A 125 23.25 14.55 28.94
N ASN A 126 22.49 14.18 29.96
CA ASN A 126 21.92 12.86 30.08
C ASN A 126 20.47 12.89 29.57
N VAL A 127 20.18 12.02 28.61
CA VAL A 127 18.91 11.94 27.88
C VAL A 127 18.37 10.54 28.04
N LEU A 128 17.17 10.41 28.61
CA LEU A 128 16.45 9.15 28.66
C LEU A 128 15.46 9.12 27.49
N ILE A 129 15.61 8.12 26.63
CA ILE A 129 14.67 7.81 25.57
C ILE A 129 13.73 6.73 26.11
N PHE A 130 12.43 7.01 26.01
CA PHE A 130 11.36 6.08 26.35
C PHE A 130 10.62 5.75 25.06
N ASP A 131 10.82 4.53 24.55
CA ASP A 131 10.19 4.04 23.33
C ASP A 131 9.20 2.94 23.70
N LEU A 132 7.91 3.22 23.52
CA LEU A 132 6.83 2.27 23.75
C LEU A 132 6.09 2.08 22.43
N GLY A 133 6.51 1.06 21.69
CA GLY A 133 5.99 0.73 20.38
C GLY A 133 4.76 -0.17 20.41
N GLY A 134 4.43 -0.73 19.26
CA GLY A 134 3.32 -1.69 19.12
C GLY A 134 3.56 -3.01 19.86
N GLY A 135 4.80 -3.49 19.89
CA GLY A 135 5.13 -4.78 20.51
C GLY A 135 6.42 -4.82 21.35
N THR A 136 7.16 -3.72 21.42
CA THR A 136 8.36 -3.63 22.27
C THR A 136 8.32 -2.35 23.07
N PHE A 137 8.92 -2.43 24.26
CA PHE A 137 9.15 -1.32 25.15
C PHE A 137 10.66 -1.24 25.41
N ASP A 138 11.29 -0.16 24.99
CA ASP A 138 12.72 0.04 25.09
C ASP A 138 13.01 1.38 25.80
N VAL A 139 13.88 1.35 26.79
CA VAL A 139 14.37 2.52 27.52
C VAL A 139 15.88 2.59 27.33
N SER A 140 16.36 3.72 26.84
CA SER A 140 17.80 3.96 26.65
C SER A 140 18.22 5.23 27.37
N LEU A 141 19.29 5.15 28.16
CA LEU A 141 19.96 6.32 28.71
C LEU A 141 21.15 6.66 27.81
N LEU A 142 21.12 7.86 27.24
CA LEU A 142 22.18 8.42 26.42
C LEU A 142 22.90 9.53 27.17
N THR A 143 24.20 9.62 26.99
CA THR A 143 24.98 10.82 27.29
C THR A 143 25.32 11.51 25.97
N ILE A 144 25.11 12.82 25.92
CA ILE A 144 25.40 13.64 24.74
C ILE A 144 26.38 14.74 25.15
N GLU A 145 27.56 14.75 24.53
CA GLU A 145 28.59 15.76 24.74
C GLU A 145 29.22 16.11 23.39
N GLU A 146 29.28 17.39 23.06
CA GLU A 146 29.87 17.91 21.81
C GLU A 146 29.38 17.21 20.51
N GLY A 147 28.12 16.75 20.50
CA GLY A 147 27.52 16.05 19.36
C GLY A 147 27.90 14.56 19.25
N ILE A 148 28.64 14.04 20.23
CA ILE A 148 28.90 12.61 20.41
C ILE A 148 27.77 12.03 21.26
N PHE A 149 27.22 10.90 20.82
CA PHE A 149 26.18 10.16 21.51
C PHE A 149 26.76 8.88 22.08
N GLU A 150 26.68 8.70 23.39
CA GLU A 150 27.10 7.49 24.08
C GLU A 150 25.90 6.81 24.74
N VAL A 151 25.67 5.54 24.45
CA VAL A 151 24.63 4.75 25.11
C VAL A 151 25.16 4.26 26.46
N LYS A 152 24.60 4.75 27.56
CA LYS A 152 25.02 4.36 28.92
C LYS A 152 24.32 3.12 29.43
N ALA A 153 23.05 2.96 29.09
CA ALA A 153 22.26 1.81 29.49
C ALA A 153 21.08 1.60 28.54
N THR A 154 20.73 0.34 28.31
CA THR A 154 19.49 -0.08 27.66
C THR A 154 18.77 -1.07 28.56
N ALA A 155 17.46 -0.91 28.67
CA ALA A 155 16.57 -1.82 29.38
C ALA A 155 15.22 -1.82 28.67
N GLY A 156 14.35 -2.77 28.97
CA GLY A 156 13.08 -2.85 28.28
C GLY A 156 12.41 -4.20 28.43
N ASP A 157 11.30 -4.33 27.72
CA ASP A 157 10.56 -5.57 27.55
C ASP A 157 10.26 -5.76 26.06
N THR A 158 10.85 -6.81 25.48
CA THR A 158 10.71 -7.13 24.05
C THR A 158 9.32 -7.67 23.71
N HIS A 159 8.44 -7.86 24.69
CA HIS A 159 7.11 -8.44 24.56
C HIS A 159 6.05 -7.59 25.29
N LEU A 160 6.29 -6.29 25.39
CA LEU A 160 5.33 -5.32 25.91
C LEU A 160 5.12 -4.20 24.90
N GLY A 161 3.88 -3.94 24.52
CA GLY A 161 3.55 -2.78 23.69
C GLY A 161 2.06 -2.51 23.56
N GLY A 162 1.72 -1.68 22.59
CA GLY A 162 0.34 -1.35 22.23
C GLY A 162 -0.58 -2.57 22.05
N GLU A 163 -0.06 -3.65 21.47
CA GLU A 163 -0.80 -4.90 21.25
C GLU A 163 -1.27 -5.55 22.56
N ASP A 164 -0.46 -5.50 23.62
CA ASP A 164 -0.84 -6.03 24.93
C ASP A 164 -1.95 -5.21 25.56
N PHE A 165 -1.92 -3.89 25.37
CA PHE A 165 -2.98 -3.00 25.83
C PHE A 165 -4.27 -3.26 25.05
N ASP A 166 -4.19 -3.44 23.74
CA ASP A 166 -5.32 -3.82 22.90
C ASP A 166 -5.89 -5.17 23.34
N ASN A 167 -5.04 -6.17 23.57
CA ASN A 167 -5.46 -7.50 24.06
C ASN A 167 -6.19 -7.41 25.42
N ARG A 168 -5.66 -6.62 26.36
CA ARG A 168 -6.28 -6.39 27.68
C ARG A 168 -7.59 -5.61 27.59
N MET A 169 -7.70 -4.65 26.67
CA MET A 169 -8.93 -3.90 26.42
C MET A 169 -9.97 -4.77 25.70
N ASN A 170 -9.52 -5.68 24.84
CA ASN A 170 -10.34 -6.54 23.99
C ASN A 170 -11.00 -7.73 24.68
N ASP A 171 -10.57 -8.11 25.90
CA ASP A 171 -11.22 -9.16 26.72
C ASP A 171 -12.70 -8.85 27.06
N LYS A 172 -13.17 -7.62 26.78
CA LYS A 172 -14.55 -7.18 27.00
C LYS A 172 -15.38 -6.98 25.73
N GLY A 173 -14.83 -7.14 24.53
CA GLY A 173 -15.49 -6.67 23.30
C GLY A 173 -15.20 -7.39 21.98
N ARG A 174 -14.31 -8.40 21.93
CA ARG A 174 -14.12 -9.18 20.69
C ARG A 174 -15.11 -10.32 20.57
N LEU A 175 -15.49 -10.57 19.33
CA LEU A 175 -16.04 -11.84 18.86
C LEU A 175 -15.08 -12.97 19.27
N SER A 176 -15.64 -14.03 19.83
CA SER A 176 -14.94 -15.27 20.16
C SER A 176 -14.21 -15.85 18.94
N LYS A 177 -13.23 -16.74 19.18
CA LYS A 177 -12.54 -17.45 18.07
C LYS A 177 -13.55 -18.10 17.11
N ASP A 178 -14.62 -18.68 17.65
CA ASP A 178 -15.68 -19.31 16.86
C ASP A 178 -16.46 -18.30 16.01
N GLU A 179 -16.73 -17.10 16.54
CA GLU A 179 -17.37 -16.03 15.79
C GLU A 179 -16.45 -15.44 14.72
N ILE A 180 -15.15 -15.31 15.00
CA ILE A 180 -14.15 -14.90 14.01
C ILE A 180 -14.04 -15.95 12.90
N GLU A 181 -13.97 -17.23 13.24
CA GLU A 181 -13.93 -18.32 12.27
C GLU A 181 -15.21 -18.37 11.43
N LYS A 182 -16.37 -18.18 12.05
CA LYS A 182 -17.64 -18.07 11.35
C LYS A 182 -17.64 -16.88 10.40
N MET A 183 -17.19 -15.71 10.82
CA MET A 183 -17.09 -14.53 9.95
C MET A 183 -16.11 -14.75 8.78
N VAL A 184 -14.97 -15.41 9.01
CA VAL A 184 -14.01 -15.72 7.94
C VAL A 184 -14.64 -16.69 6.94
N LYS A 185 -15.32 -17.73 7.43
CA LYS A 185 -15.99 -18.73 6.59
C LYS A 185 -17.16 -18.13 5.82
N ASP A 186 -17.94 -17.25 6.45
CA ASP A 186 -19.02 -16.51 5.81
C ASP A 186 -18.44 -15.57 4.74
N ALA A 187 -17.37 -14.82 5.03
CA ALA A 187 -16.69 -13.98 4.04
C ALA A 187 -16.11 -14.79 2.87
N GLU A 188 -15.59 -16.00 3.10
CA GLU A 188 -15.15 -16.89 2.03
C GLU A 188 -16.32 -17.45 1.20
N ARG A 189 -17.42 -17.80 1.86
CA ARG A 189 -18.65 -18.29 1.23
C ARG A 189 -19.26 -17.21 0.32
N TYR A 190 -19.39 -15.99 0.83
CA TYR A 190 -19.98 -14.88 0.10
C TYR A 190 -19.03 -14.28 -0.94
N ARG A 191 -17.74 -14.62 -0.94
CA ARG A 191 -16.79 -14.09 -1.93
C ARG A 191 -17.22 -14.33 -3.37
N ALA A 192 -17.76 -15.52 -3.67
CA ALA A 192 -18.22 -15.84 -5.02
C ALA A 192 -19.51 -15.09 -5.37
N GLU A 193 -20.43 -14.97 -4.40
CA GLU A 193 -21.68 -14.23 -4.57
C GLU A 193 -21.42 -12.73 -4.74
N ASP A 194 -20.51 -12.15 -3.94
CA ASP A 194 -20.08 -10.76 -4.01
C ASP A 194 -19.41 -10.42 -5.35
N GLU A 195 -18.57 -11.32 -5.88
CA GLU A 195 -17.95 -11.13 -7.20
C GLU A 195 -18.99 -11.17 -8.34
N GLU A 196 -19.98 -12.06 -8.26
CA GLU A 196 -21.07 -12.11 -9.24
C GLU A 196 -21.98 -10.88 -9.16
N VAL A 197 -22.33 -10.44 -7.95
CA VAL A 197 -23.08 -9.19 -7.73
C VAL A 197 -22.29 -7.99 -8.23
N LYS A 198 -20.97 -7.96 -7.98
CA LYS A 198 -20.09 -6.88 -8.46
C LYS A 198 -20.07 -6.80 -9.98
N LYS A 199 -19.88 -7.92 -10.69
CA LYS A 199 -19.93 -7.93 -12.17
C LYS A 199 -21.28 -7.41 -12.70
N LYS A 200 -22.38 -7.82 -12.06
CA LYS A 200 -23.74 -7.36 -12.42
C LYS A 200 -23.91 -5.85 -12.22
N VAL A 201 -23.41 -5.31 -11.10
CA VAL A 201 -23.41 -3.87 -10.84
C VAL A 201 -22.50 -3.12 -11.83
N GLU A 202 -21.33 -3.66 -12.15
CA GLU A 202 -20.41 -3.05 -13.14
C GLU A 202 -21.02 -3.02 -14.54
N ALA A 203 -21.64 -4.12 -15.01
CA ALA A 203 -22.31 -4.18 -16.31
C ALA A 203 -23.50 -3.21 -16.39
N LYS A 204 -24.32 -3.15 -15.34
CA LYS A 204 -25.42 -2.18 -15.23
C LYS A 204 -24.92 -0.74 -15.28
N ASN A 205 -23.92 -0.41 -14.46
CA ASN A 205 -23.35 0.93 -14.41
C ASN A 205 -22.68 1.31 -15.74
N SER A 206 -22.07 0.36 -16.45
CA SER A 206 -21.49 0.58 -17.77
C SER A 206 -22.56 1.03 -18.77
N LEU A 207 -23.66 0.27 -18.88
CA LEU A 207 -24.79 0.62 -19.75
C LEU A 207 -25.41 1.97 -19.37
N GLU A 208 -25.65 2.20 -18.07
CA GLU A 208 -26.25 3.43 -17.55
C GLU A 208 -25.37 4.65 -17.87
N ASN A 209 -24.06 4.56 -17.60
CA ASN A 209 -23.12 5.63 -17.90
C ASN A 209 -23.03 5.89 -19.40
N TYR A 210 -22.98 4.85 -20.24
CA TYR A 210 -22.95 5.03 -21.70
C TYR A 210 -24.20 5.75 -22.20
N ALA A 211 -25.39 5.30 -21.78
CA ALA A 211 -26.66 5.91 -22.17
C ALA A 211 -26.74 7.39 -21.76
N TYR A 212 -26.40 7.72 -20.51
CA TYR A 212 -26.41 9.11 -20.04
C TYR A 212 -25.35 9.98 -20.72
N ASN A 213 -24.14 9.46 -20.91
CA ASN A 213 -23.08 10.18 -21.60
C ASN A 213 -23.50 10.47 -23.05
N MET A 214 -24.02 9.47 -23.76
CA MET A 214 -24.47 9.63 -25.14
C MET A 214 -25.60 10.67 -25.21
N ARG A 215 -26.59 10.59 -24.30
CA ARG A 215 -27.68 11.58 -24.19
C ARG A 215 -27.15 13.01 -24.04
N ASN A 216 -26.13 13.19 -23.21
CA ASN A 216 -25.54 14.50 -22.98
C ASN A 216 -24.75 14.96 -24.21
N THR A 217 -23.98 14.08 -24.85
CA THR A 217 -23.23 14.37 -26.08
C THR A 217 -24.13 14.85 -27.21
N ILE A 218 -25.28 14.20 -27.45
CA ILE A 218 -26.20 14.62 -28.53
C ILE A 218 -27.07 15.83 -28.18
N ARG A 219 -27.09 16.24 -26.91
CA ARG A 219 -27.75 17.46 -26.42
C ARG A 219 -26.79 18.65 -26.32
N ASP A 220 -25.49 18.42 -26.37
CA ASP A 220 -24.47 19.47 -26.44
C ASP A 220 -24.61 20.24 -27.76
N GLU A 221 -24.74 21.57 -27.69
CA GLU A 221 -24.99 22.43 -28.86
C GLU A 221 -23.93 22.28 -29.97
N LYS A 222 -22.66 22.01 -29.62
CA LYS A 222 -21.56 21.89 -30.59
C LYS A 222 -21.62 20.60 -31.39
N ILE A 223 -22.21 19.56 -30.81
CA ILE A 223 -22.37 18.24 -31.41
C ILE A 223 -23.74 18.11 -32.07
N ALA A 224 -24.79 18.58 -31.40
CA ALA A 224 -26.17 18.55 -31.89
C ALA A 224 -26.32 19.25 -33.25
N GLY A 225 -25.61 20.37 -33.45
CA GLY A 225 -25.64 21.11 -34.72
C GLY A 225 -24.93 20.42 -35.90
N LYS A 226 -24.18 19.35 -35.65
CA LYS A 226 -23.42 18.58 -36.66
C LYS A 226 -24.06 17.24 -37.02
N LEU A 227 -25.12 16.84 -36.31
CA LEU A 227 -25.87 15.63 -36.59
C LEU A 227 -27.07 15.96 -37.48
N SER A 228 -27.41 15.04 -38.40
CA SER A 228 -28.66 15.13 -39.14
C SER A 228 -29.84 14.94 -38.17
N ALA A 229 -30.99 15.54 -38.47
CA ALA A 229 -32.19 15.37 -37.64
C ALA A 229 -32.58 13.89 -37.51
N ASP A 230 -32.42 13.11 -38.59
CA ASP A 230 -32.70 11.67 -38.62
C ASP A 230 -31.73 10.88 -37.74
N ASP A 231 -30.43 11.18 -37.78
CA ASP A 231 -29.43 10.48 -36.98
C ASP A 231 -29.52 10.85 -35.50
N LYS A 232 -29.79 12.12 -35.21
CA LYS A 232 -30.06 12.58 -33.84
C LYS A 232 -31.29 11.86 -33.27
N GLY A 233 -32.39 11.80 -34.01
CA GLY A 233 -33.61 11.11 -33.57
C GLY A 233 -33.40 9.62 -33.33
N LYS A 234 -32.55 8.95 -34.12
CA LYS A 234 -32.18 7.55 -33.89
C LYS A 234 -31.40 7.34 -32.59
N ILE A 235 -30.42 8.21 -32.30
CA ILE A 235 -29.66 8.13 -31.05
C ILE A 235 -30.55 8.47 -29.85
N GLU A 236 -31.36 9.53 -29.92
CA GLU A 236 -32.29 9.91 -28.83
C GLU A 236 -33.19 8.73 -28.48
N LYS A 237 -33.83 8.14 -29.49
CA LYS A 237 -34.71 6.99 -29.28
C LYS A 237 -33.97 5.80 -28.69
N ALA A 238 -32.81 5.42 -29.23
CA ALA A 238 -32.06 4.27 -28.73
C ALA A 238 -31.60 4.45 -27.28
N VAL A 239 -31.19 5.67 -26.92
CA VAL A 239 -30.79 6.01 -25.55
C VAL A 239 -31.99 6.01 -24.60
N GLU A 240 -33.13 6.56 -25.01
CA GLU A 240 -34.37 6.51 -24.22
C GLU A 240 -34.86 5.08 -24.01
N ASP A 241 -34.90 4.27 -25.07
CA ASP A 241 -35.27 2.85 -25.01
C ASP A 241 -34.32 2.06 -24.07
N ALA A 242 -33.02 2.39 -24.06
CA ALA A 242 -32.04 1.76 -23.16
C ALA A 242 -32.21 2.19 -21.70
N ILE A 243 -32.53 3.46 -21.44
CA ILE A 243 -32.79 3.98 -20.09
C ILE A 243 -34.10 3.37 -19.53
N GLU A 244 -35.18 3.36 -20.31
CA GLU A 244 -36.43 2.72 -19.91
C GLU A 244 -36.24 1.22 -19.64
N TRP A 245 -35.46 0.55 -20.48
CA TRP A 245 -35.12 -0.85 -20.25
C TRP A 245 -34.32 -1.03 -18.95
N LEU A 246 -33.31 -0.20 -18.67
CA LEU A 246 -32.55 -0.22 -17.42
C LEU A 246 -33.44 -0.04 -16.18
N GLU A 247 -34.40 0.88 -16.24
CA GLU A 247 -35.35 1.15 -15.15
C GLU A 247 -36.28 -0.04 -14.90
N GLY A 248 -36.74 -0.72 -15.96
CA GLY A 248 -37.58 -1.92 -15.88
C GLY A 248 -36.83 -3.20 -15.52
N ASN A 249 -35.52 -3.25 -15.74
CA ASN A 249 -34.71 -4.47 -15.66
C ASN A 249 -33.53 -4.34 -14.68
N GLN A 250 -33.77 -3.73 -13.51
CA GLN A 250 -32.71 -3.49 -12.51
C GLN A 250 -32.01 -4.77 -11.99
N MET A 251 -32.67 -5.92 -12.13
CA MET A 251 -32.20 -7.23 -11.69
C MET A 251 -31.84 -8.17 -12.84
N ALA A 252 -31.67 -7.66 -14.06
CA ALA A 252 -31.26 -8.45 -15.22
C ALA A 252 -29.87 -9.10 -15.04
N GLU A 253 -29.60 -10.18 -15.75
CA GLU A 253 -28.32 -10.87 -15.73
C GLU A 253 -27.22 -10.06 -16.45
N VAL A 254 -25.96 -10.37 -16.14
CA VAL A 254 -24.79 -9.67 -16.71
C VAL A 254 -24.86 -9.63 -18.23
N ASP A 255 -25.13 -10.79 -18.85
CA ASP A 255 -25.21 -10.93 -20.31
C ASP A 255 -26.32 -10.06 -20.91
N GLU A 256 -27.44 -9.87 -20.20
CA GLU A 256 -28.55 -9.03 -20.66
C GLU A 256 -28.16 -7.54 -20.66
N PHE A 257 -27.44 -7.08 -19.62
CA PHE A 257 -26.90 -5.71 -19.59
C PHE A 257 -25.86 -5.50 -20.69
N GLU A 258 -24.95 -6.46 -20.90
CA GLU A 258 -23.93 -6.38 -21.95
C GLU A 258 -24.55 -6.39 -23.35
N ASP A 259 -25.55 -7.21 -23.60
CA ASP A 259 -26.21 -7.28 -24.90
C ASP A 259 -27.00 -6.01 -25.19
N LYS A 260 -27.68 -5.44 -24.19
CA LYS A 260 -28.34 -4.14 -24.33
C LYS A 260 -27.34 -3.01 -24.58
N GLN A 261 -26.16 -3.05 -23.95
CA GLN A 261 -25.07 -2.13 -24.23
C GLN A 261 -24.56 -2.26 -25.66
N LYS A 262 -24.32 -3.47 -26.16
CA LYS A 262 -23.89 -3.70 -27.55
C LYS A 262 -24.95 -3.23 -28.55
N GLU A 263 -26.23 -3.42 -28.26
CA GLU A 263 -27.33 -2.91 -29.10
C GLU A 263 -27.27 -1.39 -29.21
N LEU A 264 -27.16 -0.70 -28.06
CA LEU A 264 -27.06 0.75 -28.00
C LEU A 264 -25.80 1.27 -28.72
N GLU A 265 -24.64 0.68 -28.44
CA GLU A 265 -23.38 1.00 -29.10
C GLU A 265 -23.44 0.75 -30.61
N GLY A 266 -24.09 -0.32 -31.06
CA GLY A 266 -24.27 -0.65 -32.47
C GLY A 266 -25.06 0.40 -33.25
N ILE A 267 -25.94 1.15 -32.56
CA ILE A 267 -26.69 2.25 -33.16
C ILE A 267 -25.89 3.56 -33.07
N CYS A 268 -25.31 3.86 -31.91
CA CYS A 268 -24.63 5.13 -31.65
C CYS A 268 -23.26 5.23 -32.34
N ASN A 269 -22.43 4.19 -32.28
CA ASN A 269 -21.04 4.25 -32.76
C ASN A 269 -20.94 4.54 -34.27
N PRO A 270 -21.74 3.93 -35.18
CA PRO A 270 -21.66 4.25 -36.60
C PRO A 270 -22.05 5.69 -36.93
N ILE A 271 -22.96 6.28 -36.16
CA ILE A 271 -23.42 7.66 -36.34
C ILE A 271 -22.36 8.64 -35.84
N ILE A 272 -21.81 8.39 -34.65
CA ILE A 272 -20.73 9.20 -34.08
C ILE A 272 -19.43 9.08 -34.89
N ALA A 273 -19.11 7.90 -35.43
CA ALA A 273 -17.96 7.73 -36.32
C ALA A 273 -18.10 8.58 -37.61
N LYS A 274 -19.30 8.64 -38.20
CA LYS A 274 -19.59 9.51 -39.35
C LYS A 274 -19.46 11.00 -39.02
N LEU A 275 -19.83 11.40 -37.80
CA LEU A 275 -19.64 12.76 -37.31
C LEU A 275 -18.16 13.16 -37.28
N TYR A 276 -17.27 12.27 -36.84
CA TYR A 276 -15.82 12.53 -36.80
C TYR A 276 -15.16 12.38 -38.18
N GLN A 277 -15.65 11.49 -39.06
CA GLN A 277 -15.12 11.32 -40.42
C GLN A 277 -15.61 12.39 -41.41
N GLY A 278 -16.81 12.96 -41.20
CA GLY A 278 -17.35 14.06 -42.00
C GLY A 278 -16.75 15.44 -41.68
N GLY A 279 -15.89 15.52 -40.66
CA GLY A 279 -15.18 16.74 -40.24
C GLY A 279 -13.79 16.91 -40.85
N ALA A 280 -13.36 16.08 -41.80
CA ALA A 280 -12.09 16.24 -42.51
C ALA A 280 -12.17 17.39 -43.53
N GLY A 281 -12.10 18.61 -43.02
CA GLY A 281 -12.16 19.84 -43.81
C GLY A 281 -11.74 21.06 -43.00
N GLY A 282 -10.50 21.05 -42.49
CA GLY A 282 -9.77 22.28 -42.12
C GLY A 282 -9.47 22.45 -40.63
N GLY A 283 -8.20 22.72 -40.34
CA GLY A 283 -7.77 23.45 -39.15
C GLY A 283 -7.08 22.58 -38.10
N GLU A 284 -5.76 22.73 -38.04
CA GLU A 284 -4.90 22.37 -36.92
C GLU A 284 -5.50 22.86 -35.59
N ASP A 285 -5.67 21.95 -34.62
CA ASP A 285 -5.44 22.18 -33.19
C ASP A 285 -5.82 20.90 -32.43
N ALA A 286 -4.85 19.99 -32.33
CA ALA A 286 -4.88 18.96 -31.31
C ALA A 286 -4.30 19.56 -30.02
N PRO A 287 -5.03 19.60 -28.88
CA PRO A 287 -4.39 19.73 -27.60
C PRO A 287 -3.70 18.40 -27.29
N MET A 288 -2.44 18.30 -27.69
CA MET A 288 -1.47 17.35 -27.16
C MET A 288 -1.35 17.59 -25.65
N GLY A 289 -2.05 16.79 -24.85
CA GLY A 289 -1.80 16.67 -23.42
C GLY A 289 -0.55 15.83 -23.18
N GLY A 290 0.63 16.42 -23.38
CA GLY A 290 1.91 15.76 -23.25
C GLY A 290 2.92 16.64 -22.50
N ALA A 291 3.26 16.20 -21.28
CA ALA A 291 4.49 16.42 -20.53
C ALA A 291 5.22 17.77 -20.69
N HIS A 292 5.08 18.65 -19.70
CA HIS A 292 6.04 19.71 -19.47
C HIS A 292 7.27 19.16 -18.73
N ASP A 293 8.36 19.13 -19.48
CA ASP A 293 9.74 18.97 -19.08
C ASP A 293 10.20 20.20 -18.26
N MET A 294 10.83 19.97 -17.10
CA MET A 294 11.44 21.01 -16.26
C MET A 294 12.89 20.61 -15.99
N PRO A 295 13.88 21.50 -16.23
CA PRO A 295 15.29 21.14 -16.19
C PRO A 295 15.82 21.02 -14.75
N ALA A 296 16.61 19.97 -14.53
CA ALA A 296 17.35 19.70 -13.31
C ALA A 296 18.49 20.71 -13.07
N GLY A 297 18.44 21.40 -11.94
CA GLY A 297 19.56 22.16 -11.37
C GLY A 297 20.16 21.40 -10.20
N GLY A 298 21.31 20.75 -10.41
CA GLY A 298 22.06 20.08 -9.36
C GLY A 298 22.99 21.04 -8.63
N SER A 299 22.93 21.04 -7.31
CA SER A 299 24.02 21.49 -6.44
C SER A 299 24.16 20.50 -5.28
N SER A 300 25.26 19.77 -5.31
CA SER A 300 25.74 18.88 -4.27
C SER A 300 26.41 19.70 -3.16
N ASP A 301 25.91 19.63 -1.95
CA ASP A 301 26.67 20.00 -0.75
C ASP A 301 26.61 18.84 0.25
N SER A 302 27.74 18.14 0.39
CA SER A 302 27.90 16.96 1.23
C SER A 302 28.60 17.37 2.52
N GLY A 303 27.81 17.78 3.51
CA GLY A 303 28.28 17.98 4.89
C GLY A 303 28.42 16.63 5.62
N ALA A 304 29.62 16.33 6.11
CA ALA A 304 29.92 15.12 6.88
C ALA A 304 29.11 15.06 8.18
N GLY A 305 28.36 13.97 8.40
CA GLY A 305 27.57 13.74 9.61
C GLY A 305 28.40 13.29 10.83
N PRO A 306 27.82 13.39 12.04
CA PRO A 306 28.53 13.17 13.31
C PRO A 306 29.05 11.72 13.46
N LYS A 307 30.11 11.54 14.26
CA LYS A 307 30.71 10.23 14.55
C LYS A 307 30.02 9.57 15.75
N ILE A 308 29.74 8.28 15.64
CA ILE A 308 29.17 7.44 16.70
C ILE A 308 30.22 6.36 16.97
N GLU A 309 30.65 6.20 18.23
CA GLU A 309 31.48 5.08 18.67
C GLU A 309 30.56 4.05 19.35
N GLU A 310 30.55 2.82 18.82
CA GLU A 310 29.86 1.69 19.42
C GLU A 310 30.81 1.00 20.38
N VAL A 311 30.35 0.71 21.60
CA VAL A 311 31.03 -0.17 22.55
C VAL A 311 30.30 -1.52 22.48
N ASP A 312 31.07 -2.58 22.20
CA ASP A 312 30.61 -3.97 21.99
C ASP A 312 29.66 -4.50 23.08
#